data_AF-M9U6Z9-F1
#
_entry.id   AF-M9U6Z9-F1
#
_cell.length_a   1.000
_cell.length_b   1.000
_cell.length_c   1.000
_cell.angle_alpha   90.00
_cell.angle_beta   90.00
_cell.angle_gamma   90.00
#
_symmetry.space_group_name_H-M   'P 1'
#
loop_
_entity.id
_entity.type
_entity.pdbx_description
1 polymer ?
#
loop_
_entity_poly.entity_id
_entity_poly.type
_entity_poly.pdbx_seq_one_letter_code
_entity_poly.pdbx_strand_id
1 'polypeptide(L)'
;MDVKYILVVIIIIMFIVNLISVFYLNSQISILSSNYNTLASNYNTLKTYYQNINSNYSTLYSSYSTLVSSYNSLSAKYNTLSSKFATLMADYNNLSANYNSLSQNYTILSAQLSLTTGIMTVQSFYIYLAQLNTQGMESLLVGPMTSYFQITSPPGNGTVIFSSSNSSTALPAIGAKLSQFFDYVNVKIELKELVVTPLQNYVMGQGLVSFNNQYGNGTIITNYALITVVAEKANLTTWQIVYVKIDNSISQGQYTTLVTLFNMLQALESKNIGELQSILVGAYPSHVYIAQGPYAGNYSGLNVPNVFIGTILSKDIKTLQFSLYYFNITPINPTTSQVDMYGILSITLLNGSTYTFYTDLHITAKLQPNGVPQVVGLDILNDLTQGELISVVPK
;
A
#
# COMPACT_ATOMS: atom_id res chain seq x y z
N MET A 1 78.44 85.71 -64.73
CA MET A 1 77.41 84.74 -65.13
C MET A 1 76.26 85.55 -65.72
N ASP A 2 75.88 85.32 -66.98
CA ASP A 2 74.84 86.11 -67.66
C ASP A 2 73.48 85.92 -66.92
N VAL A 3 72.76 87.03 -66.70
CA VAL A 3 71.48 87.11 -65.94
C VAL A 3 70.47 86.09 -66.45
N LYS A 4 70.54 85.76 -67.75
CA LYS A 4 69.74 84.72 -68.39
C LYS A 4 69.92 83.33 -67.75
N TYR A 5 71.14 82.95 -67.32
CA TYR A 5 71.38 81.66 -66.67
C TYR A 5 70.84 81.61 -65.24
N ILE A 6 70.94 82.71 -64.49
CA ILE A 6 70.40 82.80 -63.13
C ILE A 6 68.87 82.67 -63.15
N LEU A 7 68.20 83.34 -64.09
CA LEU A 7 66.76 83.23 -64.28
C LEU A 7 66.33 81.79 -64.62
N VAL A 8 67.07 81.13 -65.52
CA VAL A 8 66.81 79.72 -65.89
C VAL A 8 66.98 78.79 -64.69
N VAL A 9 68.01 78.97 -63.86
CA VAL A 9 68.23 78.17 -62.64
C VAL A 9 67.10 78.36 -61.63
N ILE A 10 66.64 79.60 -61.41
CA ILE A 10 65.51 79.88 -60.51
C ILE A 10 64.23 79.22 -61.02
N ILE A 11 63.94 79.29 -62.33
CA ILE A 11 62.79 78.62 -62.94
C ILE A 11 62.87 77.10 -62.75
N ILE A 12 64.06 76.49 -62.93
CA ILE A 12 64.28 75.06 -62.70
C ILE A 12 64.05 74.70 -61.23
N ILE A 13 64.57 75.48 -60.27
CA ILE A 13 64.36 75.25 -58.83
C ILE A 13 62.87 75.37 -58.48
N MET A 14 62.19 76.41 -58.95
CA MET A 14 60.75 76.57 -58.74
C MET A 14 59.95 75.41 -59.34
N PHE A 15 60.34 74.93 -60.53
CA PHE A 15 59.73 73.77 -61.16
C PHE A 15 59.95 72.50 -60.33
N ILE A 16 61.17 72.26 -59.83
CA ILE A 16 61.48 71.11 -58.96
C ILE A 16 60.70 71.17 -57.65
N VAL A 17 60.65 72.33 -56.99
CA VAL A 17 59.89 72.52 -55.74
C VAL A 17 58.39 72.31 -55.96
N ASN A 18 57.85 72.81 -57.08
CA ASN A 18 56.46 72.57 -57.47
C ASN A 18 56.20 71.08 -57.70
N LEU A 19 57.11 70.39 -58.41
CA LEU A 19 57.04 68.96 -58.67
C LEU A 19 57.04 68.15 -57.36
N ILE A 20 57.97 68.43 -56.44
CA ILE A 20 58.03 67.80 -55.11
C ILE A 20 56.74 68.06 -54.32
N SER A 21 56.22 69.29 -54.35
CA SER A 21 54.97 69.64 -53.67
C SER A 21 53.79 68.86 -54.22
N VAL A 22 53.67 68.74 -55.54
CA VAL A 22 52.63 67.92 -56.20
C VAL A 22 52.76 66.45 -55.80
N PHE A 23 53.98 65.88 -55.79
CA PHE A 23 54.21 64.51 -55.33
C PHE A 23 53.83 64.33 -53.85
N TYR A 24 54.16 65.28 -52.98
CA TYR A 24 53.79 65.25 -51.57
C TYR A 24 52.27 65.32 -51.37
N LEU A 25 51.58 66.25 -52.03
CA LEU A 25 50.12 66.34 -51.97
C LEU A 25 49.45 65.06 -52.50
N ASN A 26 49.94 64.50 -53.61
CA ASN A 26 49.44 63.24 -54.15
C ASN A 26 49.62 62.08 -53.17
N SER A 27 50.75 62.02 -52.47
CA SER A 27 51.00 61.04 -51.41
C SER A 27 50.01 61.20 -50.25
N GLN A 28 49.75 62.44 -49.80
CA GLN A 28 48.78 62.70 -48.73
C GLN A 28 47.33 62.39 -49.13
N ILE A 29 46.95 62.72 -50.37
CA ILE A 29 45.64 62.34 -50.94
C ILE A 29 45.50 60.82 -50.98
N SER A 30 46.56 60.11 -51.36
CA SER A 30 46.57 58.64 -51.37
C SER A 30 46.38 58.05 -49.98
N ILE A 31 47.09 58.57 -48.97
CA ILE A 31 46.94 58.16 -47.56
C ILE A 31 45.53 58.46 -47.04
N LEU A 32 45.00 59.66 -47.30
CA LEU A 32 43.67 60.04 -46.87
C LEU A 32 42.59 59.19 -47.53
N SER A 33 42.73 58.88 -48.82
CA SER A 33 41.85 57.98 -49.55
C SER A 33 41.87 56.56 -48.95
N SER A 34 43.06 56.04 -48.62
CA SER A 34 43.22 54.74 -47.95
C SER A 34 42.55 54.72 -46.57
N ASN A 35 42.74 55.77 -45.77
CA ASN A 35 42.12 55.91 -44.45
C ASN A 35 40.59 56.02 -44.56
N TYR A 36 40.07 56.78 -45.52
CA TYR A 36 38.65 56.88 -45.80
C TYR A 36 38.05 55.53 -46.18
N ASN A 37 38.70 54.79 -47.08
CA ASN A 37 38.26 53.45 -47.49
C ASN A 37 38.25 52.47 -46.31
N THR A 38 39.26 52.54 -45.44
CA THR A 38 39.32 51.74 -44.22
C THR A 38 38.18 52.08 -43.26
N LEU A 39 37.92 53.37 -43.03
CA LEU A 39 36.83 53.83 -42.17
C LEU A 39 35.46 53.43 -42.74
N ALA A 40 35.25 53.57 -44.04
CA ALA A 40 34.03 53.14 -44.71
C ALA A 40 33.80 51.62 -44.57
N SER A 41 34.86 50.82 -44.70
CA SER A 41 34.81 49.37 -44.47
C SER A 41 34.45 49.03 -43.01
N ASN A 42 35.07 49.69 -42.04
CA ASN A 42 34.78 49.52 -40.62
C ASN A 42 33.33 49.92 -40.28
N TYR A 43 32.85 51.03 -40.85
CA TYR A 43 31.46 51.47 -40.69
C TYR A 43 30.46 50.44 -41.23
N ASN A 44 30.71 49.91 -42.44
CA ASN A 44 29.85 48.88 -43.03
C ASN A 44 29.85 47.59 -42.21
N THR A 45 31.00 47.23 -41.64
CA THR A 45 31.13 46.10 -40.72
C THR A 45 30.31 46.32 -39.46
N LEU A 46 30.43 47.49 -38.82
CA LEU A 46 29.66 47.84 -37.62
C LEU A 46 28.15 47.89 -37.88
N LYS A 47 27.74 48.46 -39.03
CA LYS A 47 26.34 48.48 -39.47
C LYS A 47 25.77 47.07 -39.59
N THR A 48 26.54 46.14 -40.18
CA THR A 48 26.15 44.73 -40.29
C THR A 48 26.03 44.07 -38.91
N TYR A 49 26.97 44.32 -37.99
CA TYR A 49 26.86 43.82 -36.61
C TYR A 49 25.62 44.34 -35.89
N TYR A 50 25.32 45.64 -36.02
CA TYR A 50 24.12 46.23 -35.43
C TYR A 50 22.84 45.58 -35.98
N GLN A 51 22.75 45.38 -37.30
CA GLN A 51 21.61 44.70 -37.94
C GLN A 51 21.44 43.26 -37.43
N ASN A 52 22.54 42.54 -37.23
CA ASN A 52 22.52 41.18 -36.67
C ASN A 52 22.06 41.17 -35.21
N ILE A 53 22.56 42.09 -34.38
CA ILE A 53 22.13 42.23 -32.97
C ILE A 53 20.63 42.56 -32.90
N ASN A 54 20.15 43.48 -33.72
CA ASN A 54 18.74 43.87 -33.74
C ASN A 54 17.82 42.71 -34.17
N SER A 55 18.27 41.91 -35.14
CA SER A 55 17.58 40.69 -35.56
C SER A 55 17.55 39.65 -34.43
N ASN A 56 18.67 39.43 -33.74
CA ASN A 56 18.75 38.52 -32.61
C ASN A 56 17.85 38.96 -31.44
N TYR A 57 17.83 40.26 -31.14
CA TYR A 57 16.94 40.83 -30.13
C TYR A 57 15.46 40.58 -30.47
N SER A 58 15.07 40.81 -31.73
CA SER A 58 13.69 40.60 -32.19
C SER A 58 13.27 39.13 -32.07
N THR A 59 14.18 38.20 -32.40
CA THR A 59 13.96 36.76 -32.22
C THR A 59 13.84 36.39 -30.75
N LEU A 60 14.70 36.93 -29.88
CA LEU A 60 14.66 36.67 -28.44
C LEU A 60 13.36 37.20 -27.81
N TYR A 61 12.93 38.40 -28.20
CA TYR A 61 11.69 39.01 -27.74
C TYR A 61 10.47 38.17 -28.15
N SER A 62 10.46 37.65 -29.38
CA SER A 62 9.39 36.77 -29.87
C SER A 62 9.35 35.44 -29.09
N SER A 63 10.52 34.85 -28.82
CA SER A 63 10.64 33.65 -27.98
C SER A 63 10.17 33.90 -26.55
N TYR A 64 10.52 35.05 -25.95
CA TYR A 64 10.05 35.46 -24.63
C TYR A 64 8.52 35.60 -24.58
N SER A 65 7.92 36.28 -25.57
CA SER A 65 6.47 36.42 -25.66
C SER A 65 5.74 35.06 -25.77
N THR A 66 6.32 34.14 -26.54
CA THR A 66 5.82 32.76 -26.66
C THR A 66 5.91 32.00 -25.34
N LEU A 67 7.01 32.17 -24.60
CA LEU A 67 7.20 31.54 -23.29
C LEU A 67 6.20 32.08 -22.26
N VAL A 68 5.97 33.40 -22.21
CA VAL A 68 4.97 34.02 -21.34
C VAL A 68 3.57 33.49 -21.65
N SER A 69 3.22 33.37 -22.93
CA SER A 69 1.93 32.80 -23.35
C SER A 69 1.78 31.33 -22.92
N SER A 70 2.85 30.55 -23.05
CA SER A 70 2.89 29.14 -22.62
C SER A 70 2.74 29.01 -21.10
N TYR A 71 3.42 29.88 -20.34
CA TYR A 71 3.30 29.95 -18.88
C TYR A 71 1.87 30.27 -18.43
N ASN A 72 1.24 31.27 -19.04
CA ASN A 72 -0.13 31.65 -18.73
C ASN A 72 -1.12 30.50 -19.03
N SER A 73 -0.92 29.79 -20.15
CA SER A 73 -1.70 28.60 -20.50
C SER A 73 -1.53 27.47 -19.47
N LEU A 74 -0.30 27.23 -19.02
CA LEU A 74 -0.02 26.22 -18.00
C LEU A 74 -0.63 26.59 -16.64
N SER A 75 -0.55 27.87 -16.25
CA SER A 75 -1.17 28.37 -15.02
C SER A 75 -2.69 28.19 -15.04
N ALA A 76 -3.35 28.48 -16.17
CA ALA A 76 -4.78 28.25 -16.33
C ALA A 76 -5.15 26.75 -16.23
N LYS A 77 -4.34 25.86 -16.83
CA LYS A 77 -4.52 24.41 -16.69
C LYS A 77 -4.35 23.94 -15.24
N TYR A 78 -3.36 24.48 -14.52
CA TYR A 78 -3.14 24.17 -13.12
C TYR A 78 -4.34 24.59 -12.26
N ASN A 79 -4.85 25.81 -12.44
CA ASN A 79 -6.02 26.29 -11.71
C ASN A 79 -7.25 25.40 -11.99
N THR A 80 -7.46 25.03 -13.25
CA THR A 80 -8.53 24.09 -13.64
C THR A 80 -8.39 22.74 -12.95
N LEU A 81 -7.17 22.19 -12.89
CA LEU A 81 -6.90 20.91 -12.24
C LEU A 81 -7.10 21.00 -10.72
N SER A 82 -6.70 22.11 -10.09
CA SER A 82 -6.92 22.37 -8.67
C SER A 82 -8.41 22.43 -8.33
N SER A 83 -9.23 23.12 -9.13
CA SER A 83 -10.68 23.13 -8.95
C SER A 83 -11.32 21.75 -9.14
N LYS A 84 -10.85 20.96 -10.13
CA LYS A 84 -11.30 19.57 -10.31
C LYS A 84 -10.94 18.69 -9.11
N PHE A 85 -9.73 18.86 -8.56
CA PHE A 85 -9.30 18.13 -7.36
C PHE A 85 -10.16 18.49 -6.14
N ALA A 86 -10.46 19.78 -5.93
CA ALA A 86 -11.35 20.22 -4.85
C ALA A 86 -12.76 19.63 -4.99
N THR A 87 -13.28 19.58 -6.22
CA THR A 87 -14.58 18.95 -6.53
C THR A 87 -14.54 17.45 -6.23
N LEU A 88 -13.51 16.75 -6.70
CA LEU A 88 -13.33 15.31 -6.45
C LEU A 88 -13.20 15.00 -4.94
N MET A 89 -12.53 15.86 -4.17
CA MET A 89 -12.43 15.73 -2.72
C MET A 89 -13.80 15.89 -2.04
N ALA A 90 -14.62 16.84 -2.50
CA ALA A 90 -15.99 16.99 -2.01
C ALA A 90 -16.87 15.78 -2.36
N ASP A 91 -16.75 15.27 -3.59
CA ASP A 91 -17.46 14.06 -4.04
C ASP A 91 -17.04 12.83 -3.23
N TYR A 92 -15.74 12.68 -2.97
CA TYR A 92 -15.21 11.63 -2.09
C TYR A 92 -15.78 11.72 -0.68
N ASN A 93 -15.80 12.92 -0.08
CA ASN A 93 -16.37 13.11 1.25
C ASN A 93 -17.87 12.77 1.29
N ASN A 94 -18.63 13.17 0.27
CA ASN A 94 -20.04 12.80 0.13
C ASN A 94 -20.23 11.29 -0.05
N LEU A 95 -19.41 10.65 -0.88
CA LEU A 95 -19.44 9.20 -1.07
C LEU A 95 -19.09 8.46 0.22
N SER A 96 -18.09 8.93 0.96
CA SER A 96 -17.72 8.40 2.28
C SER A 96 -18.86 8.54 3.29
N ALA A 97 -19.53 9.70 3.34
CA ALA A 97 -20.71 9.89 4.18
C ALA A 97 -21.86 8.95 3.78
N ASN A 98 -22.14 8.81 2.49
CA ASN A 98 -23.15 7.89 1.96
C ASN A 98 -22.81 6.43 2.27
N TYR A 99 -21.54 6.03 2.13
CA TYR A 99 -21.05 4.71 2.49
C TYR A 99 -21.24 4.45 3.99
N ASN A 100 -20.91 5.41 4.85
CA ASN A 100 -21.11 5.31 6.29
C ASN A 100 -22.60 5.15 6.64
N SER A 101 -23.48 5.94 6.02
CA SER A 101 -24.93 5.79 6.18
C SER A 101 -25.43 4.43 5.68
N LEU A 102 -24.95 3.97 4.53
CA LEU A 102 -25.33 2.67 3.98
C LEU A 102 -24.84 1.51 4.84
N SER A 103 -23.62 1.60 5.38
CA SER A 103 -23.04 0.63 6.31
C SER A 103 -23.82 0.56 7.62
N GLN A 104 -24.26 1.71 8.15
CA GLN A 104 -25.16 1.76 9.31
C GLN A 104 -26.52 1.12 8.99
N ASN A 105 -27.13 1.46 7.84
CA ASN A 105 -28.39 0.87 7.42
C ASN A 105 -28.28 -0.65 7.21
N TYR A 106 -27.19 -1.11 6.58
CA TYR A 106 -26.90 -2.52 6.41
C TYR A 106 -26.75 -3.21 7.77
N THR A 107 -26.06 -2.57 8.72
CA THR A 107 -25.94 -3.14 10.08
C THR A 107 -27.29 -3.24 10.77
N ILE A 108 -28.11 -2.18 10.72
CA ILE A 108 -29.46 -2.18 11.31
C ILE A 108 -30.30 -3.28 10.66
N LEU A 109 -30.26 -3.39 9.34
CA LEU A 109 -31.02 -4.40 8.61
C LEU A 109 -30.51 -5.83 8.88
N SER A 110 -29.20 -6.02 8.98
CA SER A 110 -28.58 -7.29 9.34
C SER A 110 -28.95 -7.69 10.76
N ALA A 111 -28.92 -6.75 11.71
CA ALA A 111 -29.36 -6.99 13.09
C ALA A 111 -30.86 -7.33 13.15
N GLN A 112 -31.71 -6.59 12.42
CA GLN A 112 -33.14 -6.90 12.29
C GLN A 112 -33.38 -8.28 11.65
N LEU A 113 -32.64 -8.63 10.60
CA LEU A 113 -32.73 -9.94 9.96
C LEU A 113 -32.27 -11.06 10.90
N SER A 114 -31.17 -10.86 11.63
CA SER A 114 -30.68 -11.79 12.65
C SER A 114 -31.68 -11.97 13.81
N LEU A 115 -32.31 -10.89 14.27
CA LEU A 115 -33.38 -10.93 15.27
C LEU A 115 -34.62 -11.66 14.77
N THR A 116 -34.93 -11.56 13.48
CA THR A 116 -36.11 -12.19 12.86
C THR A 116 -35.87 -13.66 12.50
N THR A 117 -34.63 -14.05 12.23
CA THR A 117 -34.28 -15.39 11.74
C THR A 117 -33.56 -16.26 12.78
N GLY A 118 -33.08 -15.71 13.89
CA GLY A 118 -32.29 -16.45 14.88
C GLY A 118 -30.88 -16.81 14.40
N ILE A 119 -30.39 -16.22 13.30
CA ILE A 119 -29.06 -16.46 12.74
C ILE A 119 -28.14 -15.29 13.09
N MET A 120 -27.11 -15.52 13.89
CA MET A 120 -25.96 -14.61 13.94
C MET A 120 -24.85 -15.19 13.05
N THR A 121 -24.42 -14.42 12.04
CA THR A 121 -23.17 -14.73 11.33
C THR A 121 -21.98 -14.25 12.16
N VAL A 122 -20.82 -14.89 12.01
CA VAL A 122 -19.59 -14.43 12.67
C VAL A 122 -19.30 -12.96 12.33
N GLN A 123 -19.51 -12.56 11.07
CA GLN A 123 -19.40 -11.16 10.65
C GLN A 123 -20.32 -10.21 11.44
N SER A 124 -21.56 -10.63 11.72
CA SER A 124 -22.51 -9.84 12.51
C SER A 124 -22.04 -9.69 13.96
N PHE A 125 -21.41 -10.71 14.55
CA PHE A 125 -20.81 -10.63 15.88
C PHE A 125 -19.68 -9.58 15.94
N TYR A 126 -18.83 -9.56 14.92
CA TYR A 126 -17.73 -8.59 14.81
C TYR A 126 -18.22 -7.15 14.61
N ILE A 127 -19.19 -6.94 13.71
CA ILE A 127 -19.85 -5.63 13.52
C ILE A 127 -20.46 -5.16 14.83
N TYR A 128 -21.10 -6.09 15.57
CA TYR A 128 -21.71 -5.80 16.85
C TYR A 128 -20.67 -5.34 17.89
N LEU A 129 -19.55 -6.05 18.03
CA LEU A 129 -18.45 -5.64 18.94
C LEU A 129 -17.91 -4.24 18.62
N ALA A 130 -17.89 -3.85 17.34
CA ALA A 130 -17.41 -2.54 16.90
C ALA A 130 -18.38 -1.37 17.16
N GLN A 131 -19.63 -1.64 17.58
CA GLN A 131 -20.71 -0.64 17.66
C GLN A 131 -21.29 -0.40 19.05
N LEU A 132 -20.86 -1.15 20.06
CA LEU A 132 -21.49 -1.37 21.37
C LEU A 132 -22.42 -0.29 21.98
N ASN A 133 -23.60 -0.76 22.41
CA ASN A 133 -23.96 -0.82 23.83
C ASN A 133 -24.09 -2.30 24.27
N THR A 134 -23.96 -2.60 25.57
CA THR A 134 -23.88 -3.96 26.13
C THR A 134 -25.17 -4.80 26.08
N GLN A 135 -26.34 -4.21 25.81
CA GLN A 135 -27.63 -4.91 25.93
C GLN A 135 -27.94 -5.87 24.77
N GLY A 136 -27.37 -5.66 23.58
CA GLY A 136 -27.65 -6.53 22.43
C GLY A 136 -26.89 -7.85 22.41
N MET A 137 -25.81 -8.07 23.18
CA MET A 137 -25.13 -9.39 23.22
C MET A 137 -25.94 -10.46 23.95
N GLU A 138 -26.85 -10.05 24.82
CA GLU A 138 -27.60 -10.95 25.71
C GLU A 138 -28.48 -11.92 24.92
N SER A 139 -29.08 -11.48 23.81
CA SER A 139 -29.92 -12.34 22.95
C SER A 139 -29.14 -13.19 21.95
N LEU A 140 -27.84 -12.91 21.75
CA LEU A 140 -27.06 -13.44 20.61
C LEU A 140 -26.22 -14.66 20.98
N LEU A 141 -25.95 -14.86 22.27
CA LEU A 141 -25.22 -16.01 22.81
C LEU A 141 -26.16 -17.12 23.32
N VAL A 142 -27.46 -16.82 23.47
CA VAL A 142 -28.45 -17.76 24.04
C VAL A 142 -28.86 -18.79 23.01
N GLY A 143 -28.55 -20.05 23.28
CA GLY A 143 -28.99 -21.17 22.45
C GLY A 143 -28.85 -22.51 23.16
N PRO A 144 -29.18 -23.62 22.48
CA PRO A 144 -29.18 -24.96 23.07
C PRO A 144 -27.77 -25.50 23.37
N MET A 145 -26.73 -24.99 22.70
CA MET A 145 -25.35 -25.44 22.90
C MET A 145 -24.68 -24.70 24.05
N THR A 146 -23.66 -25.32 24.64
CA THR A 146 -22.78 -24.64 25.59
C THR A 146 -21.78 -23.77 24.83
N SER A 147 -21.64 -22.52 25.23
CA SER A 147 -20.73 -21.56 24.64
C SER A 147 -19.58 -21.23 25.59
N TYR A 148 -18.40 -21.02 25.02
CA TYR A 148 -17.20 -20.65 25.77
C TYR A 148 -16.76 -19.23 25.40
N PHE A 149 -16.64 -18.35 26.39
CA PHE A 149 -16.18 -16.99 26.22
C PHE A 149 -14.90 -16.76 27.03
N GLN A 150 -13.85 -16.27 26.40
CA GLN A 150 -12.56 -16.05 27.04
C GLN A 150 -11.91 -14.74 26.63
N ILE A 151 -11.42 -13.99 27.61
CA ILE A 151 -10.48 -12.88 27.42
C ILE A 151 -9.16 -13.30 28.07
N THR A 152 -8.07 -13.33 27.32
CA THR A 152 -6.80 -13.89 27.82
C THR A 152 -5.94 -12.91 28.60
N SER A 153 -6.07 -11.60 28.37
CA SER A 153 -5.18 -10.62 29.01
C SER A 153 -5.96 -9.42 29.58
N PRO A 154 -5.37 -8.65 30.51
CA PRO A 154 -6.04 -7.52 31.14
C PRO A 154 -6.29 -6.37 30.15
N PRO A 155 -7.32 -5.53 30.37
CA PRO A 155 -8.35 -5.65 31.40
C PRO A 155 -9.45 -6.66 31.01
N GLY A 156 -10.15 -7.23 32.00
CA GLY A 156 -11.30 -8.12 31.75
C GLY A 156 -10.98 -9.61 31.56
N ASN A 157 -9.74 -10.03 31.81
CA ASN A 157 -9.31 -11.42 31.67
C ASN A 157 -10.22 -12.42 32.41
N GLY A 158 -10.35 -13.60 31.83
CA GLY A 158 -11.07 -14.72 32.42
C GLY A 158 -11.98 -15.42 31.44
N THR A 159 -12.50 -16.54 31.91
CA THR A 159 -13.32 -17.46 31.15
C THR A 159 -14.73 -17.49 31.73
N VAL A 160 -15.73 -17.45 30.85
CA VAL A 160 -17.13 -17.66 31.19
C VAL A 160 -17.65 -18.80 30.31
N ILE A 161 -18.19 -19.83 30.95
CA ILE A 161 -18.92 -20.90 30.27
C ILE A 161 -20.39 -20.54 30.37
N PHE A 162 -21.06 -20.38 29.24
CA PHE A 162 -22.45 -20.02 29.13
C PHE A 162 -23.28 -21.21 28.61
N SER A 163 -24.41 -21.47 29.25
CA SER A 163 -25.41 -22.45 28.83
C SER A 163 -26.81 -21.91 29.14
N SER A 164 -27.84 -22.54 28.58
CA SER A 164 -29.24 -22.19 28.88
C SER A 164 -29.57 -22.24 30.38
N SER A 165 -28.90 -23.11 31.14
CA SER A 165 -29.09 -23.29 32.59
C SER A 165 -28.44 -22.23 33.48
N ASN A 166 -27.49 -21.43 32.97
CA ASN A 166 -26.78 -20.41 33.76
C ASN A 166 -26.85 -19.01 33.15
N SER A 167 -27.74 -18.80 32.17
CA SER A 167 -27.81 -17.59 31.37
C SER A 167 -27.95 -16.30 32.18
N SER A 168 -28.71 -16.35 33.28
CA SER A 168 -28.95 -15.21 34.18
C SER A 168 -27.70 -14.72 34.93
N THR A 169 -26.66 -15.54 35.05
CA THR A 169 -25.40 -15.16 35.71
C THR A 169 -24.25 -15.00 34.72
N ALA A 170 -24.20 -15.84 33.68
CA ALA A 170 -23.15 -15.82 32.68
C ALA A 170 -23.23 -14.60 31.74
N LEU A 171 -24.42 -14.17 31.31
CA LEU A 171 -24.57 -13.01 30.43
C LEU A 171 -24.09 -11.70 31.08
N PRO A 172 -24.51 -11.35 32.31
CA PRO A 172 -23.97 -10.17 32.99
C PRO A 172 -22.45 -10.24 33.19
N ALA A 173 -21.90 -11.43 33.46
CA ALA A 173 -20.46 -11.62 33.62
C ALA A 173 -19.69 -11.37 32.31
N ILE A 174 -20.22 -11.84 31.17
CA ILE A 174 -19.65 -11.56 29.84
C ILE A 174 -19.71 -10.06 29.55
N GLY A 175 -20.87 -9.44 29.76
CA GLY A 175 -21.06 -7.99 29.55
C GLY A 175 -20.11 -7.14 30.41
N ALA A 176 -19.91 -7.50 31.67
CA ALA A 176 -18.98 -6.82 32.58
C ALA A 176 -17.53 -6.94 32.10
N LYS A 177 -17.10 -8.15 31.67
CA LYS A 177 -15.74 -8.37 31.14
C LYS A 177 -15.47 -7.59 29.86
N LEU A 178 -16.43 -7.57 28.93
CA LEU A 178 -16.34 -6.78 27.71
C LEU A 178 -16.32 -5.28 27.99
N SER A 179 -17.10 -4.82 28.98
CA SER A 179 -17.10 -3.41 29.37
C SER A 179 -15.76 -2.98 29.97
N GLN A 180 -15.14 -3.85 30.77
CA GLN A 180 -13.77 -3.61 31.26
C GLN A 180 -12.75 -3.60 30.13
N PHE A 181 -12.97 -4.44 29.12
CA PHE A 181 -12.08 -4.56 27.98
C PHE A 181 -12.15 -3.35 27.04
N PHE A 182 -13.36 -2.89 26.68
CA PHE A 182 -13.64 -1.87 25.67
C PHE A 182 -13.96 -0.47 26.25
N ASP A 183 -13.49 -0.13 27.45
CA ASP A 183 -13.80 1.11 28.21
C ASP A 183 -14.46 2.27 27.42
N TYR A 184 -15.75 2.55 27.69
CA TYR A 184 -16.67 3.28 26.81
C TYR A 184 -16.56 4.82 26.81
N VAL A 185 -15.36 5.38 26.70
CA VAL A 185 -15.19 6.84 26.56
C VAL A 185 -14.81 7.26 25.14
N ASN A 186 -14.16 6.38 24.37
CA ASN A 186 -13.73 6.66 22.98
C ASN A 186 -13.61 5.37 22.15
N VAL A 187 -14.70 4.64 21.91
CA VAL A 187 -14.64 3.48 21.00
C VAL A 187 -15.31 3.77 19.67
N LYS A 188 -14.47 3.93 18.65
CA LYS A 188 -14.61 3.32 17.32
C LYS A 188 -13.33 3.55 16.54
N ILE A 189 -12.52 2.52 16.29
CA ILE A 189 -11.75 2.47 15.04
C ILE A 189 -11.75 1.05 14.50
N GLU A 190 -12.06 1.01 13.20
CA GLU A 190 -11.99 -0.07 12.21
C GLU A 190 -11.58 -1.44 12.74
N LEU A 191 -12.50 -2.38 12.55
CA LEU A 191 -12.10 -3.74 12.28
C LEU A 191 -11.26 -3.68 10.99
N LYS A 192 -9.94 -3.74 11.14
CA LYS A 192 -9.06 -3.50 10.00
C LYS A 192 -9.14 -4.65 9.01
N GLU A 193 -9.16 -5.88 9.51
CA GLU A 193 -9.23 -7.07 8.67
C GLU A 193 -10.03 -8.18 9.37
N LEU A 194 -10.94 -8.83 8.63
CA LEU A 194 -11.75 -9.98 9.05
C LEU A 194 -11.62 -11.07 7.98
N VAL A 195 -11.30 -12.29 8.39
CA VAL A 195 -11.44 -13.47 7.53
C VAL A 195 -12.48 -14.40 8.15
N VAL A 196 -13.41 -14.87 7.32
CA VAL A 196 -14.49 -15.79 7.71
C VAL A 196 -14.39 -17.04 6.84
N THR A 197 -14.23 -18.19 7.48
CA THR A 197 -14.09 -19.47 6.78
C THR A 197 -15.24 -20.41 7.16
N PRO A 198 -16.08 -20.81 6.20
CA PRO A 198 -17.14 -21.79 6.44
C PRO A 198 -16.59 -23.22 6.47
N LEU A 199 -17.02 -24.00 7.46
CA LEU A 199 -16.55 -25.35 7.78
C LEU A 199 -17.72 -26.29 8.07
N GLN A 200 -18.43 -26.77 7.05
CA GLN A 200 -19.62 -27.61 7.20
C GLN A 200 -20.64 -27.07 8.24
N ASN A 201 -20.62 -27.60 9.47
CA ASN A 201 -21.48 -27.21 10.59
C ASN A 201 -20.90 -26.08 11.45
N TYR A 202 -19.72 -25.57 11.12
CA TYR A 202 -19.02 -24.49 11.80
C TYR A 202 -18.77 -23.31 10.86
N VAL A 203 -18.71 -22.11 11.43
CA VAL A 203 -18.13 -20.93 10.79
C VAL A 203 -17.12 -20.37 11.76
N MET A 204 -15.86 -20.28 11.34
CA MET A 204 -14.81 -19.62 12.10
C MET A 204 -14.58 -18.23 11.51
N GLY A 205 -14.39 -17.24 12.38
CA GLY A 205 -13.81 -15.98 11.97
C GLY A 205 -12.70 -15.57 12.91
N GLN A 206 -11.72 -14.89 12.34
CA GLN A 206 -10.70 -14.18 13.09
C GLN A 206 -10.66 -12.73 12.61
N GLY A 207 -10.64 -11.80 13.56
CA GLY A 207 -10.67 -10.37 13.28
C GLY A 207 -9.72 -9.62 14.19
N LEU A 208 -9.09 -8.59 13.63
CA LEU A 208 -8.12 -7.76 14.32
C LEU A 208 -8.73 -6.40 14.66
N VAL A 209 -8.66 -6.01 15.94
CA VAL A 209 -9.27 -4.78 16.46
C VAL A 209 -8.22 -3.91 17.13
N SER A 210 -8.24 -2.61 16.86
CA SER A 210 -7.47 -1.60 17.60
C SER A 210 -8.41 -0.62 18.30
N PHE A 211 -8.19 -0.35 19.57
CA PHE A 211 -9.06 0.52 20.37
C PHE A 211 -8.26 1.32 21.40
N ASN A 212 -8.84 2.40 21.91
CA ASN A 212 -8.18 3.30 22.85
C ASN A 212 -8.85 3.20 24.23
N ASN A 213 -8.07 2.89 25.26
CA ASN A 213 -8.52 2.91 26.65
C ASN A 213 -8.10 4.23 27.30
N GLN A 214 -9.01 4.86 28.04
CA GLN A 214 -8.74 6.09 28.78
C GLN A 214 -8.77 5.83 30.28
N TYR A 215 -7.61 5.88 30.94
CA TYR A 215 -7.53 5.67 32.38
C TYR A 215 -8.07 6.87 33.17
N GLY A 216 -8.44 6.66 34.43
CA GLY A 216 -9.02 7.70 35.29
C GLY A 216 -8.16 8.95 35.53
N ASN A 217 -6.88 8.90 35.17
CA ASN A 217 -5.96 10.04 35.16
C ASN A 217 -5.93 10.81 33.83
N GLY A 218 -6.74 10.42 32.84
CA GLY A 218 -6.80 10.99 31.50
C GLY A 218 -5.81 10.41 30.48
N THR A 219 -4.95 9.46 30.86
CA THR A 219 -4.02 8.81 29.93
C THR A 219 -4.78 7.93 28.92
N ILE A 220 -4.49 8.10 27.63
CA ILE A 220 -5.02 7.25 26.56
C ILE A 220 -3.95 6.25 26.13
N ILE A 221 -4.29 4.95 26.12
CA ILE A 221 -3.44 3.88 25.61
C ILE A 221 -4.16 3.15 24.49
N THR A 222 -3.51 3.01 23.35
CA THR A 222 -3.99 2.17 22.25
C THR A 222 -3.67 0.71 22.56
N ASN A 223 -4.72 -0.12 22.57
CA ASN A 223 -4.65 -1.55 22.74
C ASN A 223 -5.03 -2.23 21.43
N TYR A 224 -4.53 -3.45 21.27
CA TYR A 224 -4.72 -4.24 20.07
C TYR A 224 -5.25 -5.61 20.50
N ALA A 225 -6.20 -6.17 19.76
CA ALA A 225 -6.75 -7.47 20.06
C ALA A 225 -6.96 -8.32 18.82
N LEU A 226 -6.58 -9.60 18.91
CA LEU A 226 -6.99 -10.65 18.01
C LEU A 226 -8.21 -11.34 18.61
N ILE A 227 -9.32 -11.34 17.88
CA ILE A 227 -10.57 -11.95 18.31
C ILE A 227 -10.83 -13.15 17.43
N THR A 228 -11.11 -14.30 18.02
CA THR A 228 -11.51 -15.54 17.36
C THR A 228 -12.93 -15.89 17.75
N VAL A 229 -13.75 -16.22 16.78
CA VAL A 229 -15.17 -16.57 16.98
C VAL A 229 -15.45 -17.86 16.21
N VAL A 230 -16.12 -18.80 16.86
CA VAL A 230 -16.67 -19.99 16.21
C VAL A 230 -18.17 -20.03 16.46
N ALA A 231 -18.92 -20.13 15.37
CA ALA A 231 -20.33 -20.41 15.37
C ALA A 231 -20.57 -21.86 14.94
N GLU A 232 -21.48 -22.56 15.58
CA GLU A 232 -21.95 -23.89 15.19
C GLU A 232 -23.41 -23.81 14.72
N LYS A 233 -23.76 -24.63 13.74
CA LYS A 233 -25.10 -24.72 13.19
C LYS A 233 -26.02 -25.39 14.22
N ALA A 234 -26.85 -24.60 14.89
CA ALA A 234 -27.77 -25.08 15.92
C ALA A 234 -29.00 -25.79 15.34
N ASN A 235 -29.48 -25.37 14.16
CA ASN A 235 -30.50 -26.08 13.39
C ASN A 235 -30.43 -25.71 11.90
N LEU A 236 -31.40 -26.13 11.09
CA LEU A 236 -31.42 -25.89 9.64
C LEU A 236 -31.30 -24.41 9.26
N THR A 237 -31.73 -23.50 10.13
CA THR A 237 -31.83 -22.08 9.85
C THR A 237 -31.21 -21.22 10.95
N THR A 238 -30.41 -21.73 11.89
CA THR A 238 -29.78 -20.90 12.94
C THR A 238 -28.36 -21.34 13.24
N TRP A 239 -27.52 -20.35 13.54
CA TRP A 239 -26.13 -20.51 13.99
C TRP A 239 -26.02 -19.94 15.41
N GLN A 240 -25.34 -20.67 16.30
CA GLN A 240 -25.07 -20.23 17.66
C GLN A 240 -23.56 -20.01 17.82
N ILE A 241 -23.15 -18.90 18.44
CA ILE A 241 -21.76 -18.70 18.84
C ILE A 241 -21.43 -19.68 19.96
N VAL A 242 -20.52 -20.62 19.70
CA VAL A 242 -20.08 -21.65 20.66
C VAL A 242 -18.70 -21.34 21.25
N TYR A 243 -17.93 -20.47 20.61
CA TYR A 243 -16.61 -20.07 21.10
C TYR A 243 -16.30 -18.62 20.75
N VAL A 244 -15.83 -17.87 21.74
CA VAL A 244 -15.24 -16.55 21.58
C VAL A 244 -13.95 -16.50 22.39
N LYS A 245 -12.85 -16.13 21.75
CA LYS A 245 -11.59 -15.81 22.41
C LYS A 245 -11.14 -14.43 21.99
N ILE A 246 -10.74 -13.61 22.96
CA ILE A 246 -10.19 -12.28 22.74
C ILE A 246 -8.79 -12.25 23.35
N ASP A 247 -7.77 -12.07 22.49
CA ASP A 247 -6.37 -11.93 22.87
C ASP A 247 -5.89 -10.49 22.68
N ASN A 248 -5.81 -9.75 23.79
CA ASN A 248 -5.40 -8.35 23.87
C ASN A 248 -3.96 -8.13 24.34
N SER A 249 -3.16 -9.19 24.45
CA SER A 249 -1.73 -9.07 24.75
C SER A 249 -0.87 -8.82 23.50
N ILE A 250 -1.49 -8.50 22.37
CA ILE A 250 -0.73 -8.28 21.13
C ILE A 250 -0.11 -6.87 21.10
N SER A 251 1.18 -6.81 20.79
CA SER A 251 1.90 -5.55 20.62
C SER A 251 1.50 -4.84 19.32
N GLN A 252 1.80 -3.54 19.20
CA GLN A 252 1.61 -2.81 17.93
C GLN A 252 2.39 -3.46 16.77
N GLY A 253 3.58 -3.98 17.05
CA GLY A 253 4.37 -4.67 16.04
C GLY A 253 3.72 -5.98 15.59
N GLN A 254 3.20 -6.78 16.53
CA GLN A 254 2.41 -7.98 16.22
C GLN A 254 1.17 -7.62 15.40
N TYR A 255 0.37 -6.66 15.87
CA TYR A 255 -0.79 -6.17 15.15
C TYR A 255 -0.45 -5.81 13.70
N THR A 256 0.62 -5.05 13.48
CA THR A 256 1.03 -4.64 12.13
C THR A 256 1.43 -5.84 11.28
N THR A 257 2.19 -6.80 11.82
CA THR A 257 2.52 -8.04 11.10
C THR A 257 1.29 -8.89 10.77
N LEU A 258 0.30 -8.92 11.66
CA LEU A 258 -0.94 -9.66 11.46
C LEU A 258 -1.78 -9.07 10.34
N VAL A 259 -1.89 -7.74 10.23
CA VAL A 259 -2.60 -7.08 9.12
C VAL A 259 -2.05 -7.55 7.77
N THR A 260 -0.72 -7.62 7.59
CA THR A 260 -0.13 -8.13 6.35
C THR A 260 -0.49 -9.59 6.08
N LEU A 261 -0.53 -10.44 7.11
CA LEU A 261 -0.94 -11.83 6.95
C LEU A 261 -2.43 -11.94 6.56
N PHE A 262 -3.31 -11.12 7.16
CA PHE A 262 -4.73 -11.06 6.80
C PHE A 262 -4.95 -10.61 5.36
N ASN A 263 -4.23 -9.59 4.89
CA ASN A 263 -4.36 -9.10 3.51
C ASN A 263 -3.91 -10.16 2.51
N MET A 264 -2.86 -10.90 2.85
CA MET A 264 -2.38 -12.00 2.04
C MET A 264 -3.37 -13.17 2.01
N LEU A 265 -4.05 -13.48 3.13
CA LEU A 265 -5.15 -14.46 3.15
C LEU A 265 -6.25 -14.05 2.15
N GLN A 266 -6.69 -12.79 2.21
CA GLN A 266 -7.69 -12.26 1.26
C GLN A 266 -7.20 -12.29 -0.19
N ALA A 267 -5.92 -11.99 -0.43
CA ALA A 267 -5.30 -12.09 -1.76
C ALA A 267 -5.25 -13.54 -2.28
N LEU A 268 -4.96 -14.52 -1.42
CA LEU A 268 -5.00 -15.95 -1.75
C LEU A 268 -6.41 -16.41 -2.11
N GLU A 269 -7.41 -16.00 -1.34
CA GLU A 269 -8.82 -16.32 -1.59
C GLU A 269 -9.33 -15.68 -2.89
N SER A 270 -8.96 -14.42 -3.14
CA SER A 270 -9.32 -13.69 -4.36
C SER A 270 -8.47 -14.06 -5.59
N LYS A 271 -7.47 -14.94 -5.42
CA LYS A 271 -6.54 -15.40 -6.46
C LYS A 271 -5.72 -14.26 -7.09
N ASN A 272 -5.42 -13.21 -6.30
CA ASN A 272 -4.67 -12.04 -6.76
C ASN A 272 -3.15 -12.28 -6.71
N ILE A 273 -2.61 -12.84 -7.81
CA ILE A 273 -1.19 -13.19 -7.95
C ILE A 273 -0.25 -11.97 -7.83
N GLY A 274 -0.70 -10.77 -8.21
CA GLY A 274 0.12 -9.55 -8.16
C GLY A 274 0.41 -9.09 -6.72
N GLU A 275 -0.59 -9.18 -5.84
CA GLU A 275 -0.42 -8.85 -4.42
C GLU A 275 0.53 -9.82 -3.71
N LEU A 276 0.43 -11.12 -4.02
CA LEU A 276 1.34 -12.14 -3.47
C LEU A 276 2.81 -11.89 -3.83
N GLN A 277 3.09 -11.42 -5.05
CA GLN A 277 4.45 -11.10 -5.47
C GLN A 277 5.02 -9.88 -4.73
N SER A 278 4.19 -8.88 -4.42
CA SER A 278 4.63 -7.66 -3.73
C SER A 278 5.01 -7.88 -2.26
N ILE A 279 4.40 -8.89 -1.61
CA ILE A 279 4.59 -9.18 -0.17
C ILE A 279 5.89 -9.97 0.10
N LEU A 280 6.44 -10.64 -0.92
CA LEU A 280 7.67 -11.44 -0.84
C LEU A 280 8.96 -10.65 -1.08
N VAL A 281 8.86 -9.37 -1.44
CA VAL A 281 10.02 -8.52 -1.76
C VAL A 281 10.27 -7.53 -0.61
N GLY A 282 11.45 -7.60 0.02
CA GLY A 282 11.80 -6.68 1.10
C GLY A 282 13.23 -6.84 1.62
N ALA A 283 13.50 -6.21 2.77
CA ALA A 283 14.85 -6.09 3.33
C ALA A 283 15.41 -7.39 3.95
N TYR A 284 14.54 -8.33 4.34
CA TYR A 284 14.96 -9.65 4.82
C TYR A 284 15.02 -10.67 3.67
N PRO A 285 15.92 -11.67 3.74
CA PRO A 285 15.83 -12.82 2.85
C PRO A 285 14.50 -13.54 3.06
N SER A 286 13.73 -13.68 1.99
CA SER A 286 12.50 -14.49 1.97
C SER A 286 12.78 -15.84 1.33
N HIS A 287 12.14 -16.89 1.83
CA HIS A 287 12.25 -18.23 1.26
C HIS A 287 10.87 -18.81 0.97
N VAL A 288 10.83 -19.73 -0.01
CA VAL A 288 9.69 -20.59 -0.27
C VAL A 288 10.18 -22.02 -0.15
N TYR A 289 9.68 -22.75 0.85
CA TYR A 289 9.98 -24.16 1.06
C TYR A 289 8.79 -24.99 0.56
N ILE A 290 9.06 -26.09 -0.14
CA ILE A 290 8.02 -27.03 -0.59
C ILE A 290 8.46 -28.43 -0.18
N ALA A 291 7.62 -29.09 0.60
CA ALA A 291 7.85 -30.43 1.12
C ALA A 291 6.86 -31.41 0.48
N GLN A 292 7.31 -32.61 0.08
CA GLN A 292 6.45 -33.68 -0.45
C GLN A 292 6.31 -34.80 0.58
N GLY A 293 5.07 -35.18 0.92
CA GLY A 293 4.72 -35.88 2.17
C GLY A 293 5.25 -37.31 2.42
N PRO A 294 4.77 -37.98 3.49
CA PRO A 294 4.10 -37.41 4.67
C PRO A 294 5.12 -37.04 5.76
N TYR A 295 5.07 -35.81 6.27
CA TYR A 295 5.90 -35.36 7.41
C TYR A 295 5.15 -35.52 8.73
N ALA A 296 4.78 -36.75 9.08
CA ALA A 296 4.21 -37.04 10.39
C ALA A 296 5.30 -36.91 11.48
N GLY A 297 5.43 -35.75 12.13
CA GLY A 297 6.31 -35.60 13.30
C GLY A 297 6.70 -34.15 13.65
N ASN A 298 6.93 -33.91 14.95
CA ASN A 298 7.37 -32.64 15.50
C ASN A 298 8.88 -32.44 15.22
N TYR A 299 9.22 -31.84 14.08
CA TYR A 299 10.62 -31.59 13.70
C TYR A 299 11.08 -30.19 14.11
N SER A 300 11.66 -30.08 15.31
CA SER A 300 12.48 -28.93 15.69
C SER A 300 13.90 -29.13 15.13
N GLY A 301 14.15 -28.68 13.90
CA GLY A 301 15.52 -28.63 13.38
C GLY A 301 15.63 -28.68 11.85
N LEU A 302 16.41 -27.74 11.30
CA LEU A 302 16.72 -27.49 9.88
C LEU A 302 17.46 -28.62 9.12
N ASN A 303 17.18 -29.91 9.37
CA ASN A 303 17.83 -31.01 8.64
C ASN A 303 16.81 -32.08 8.20
N VAL A 304 15.88 -31.67 7.36
CA VAL A 304 15.08 -32.61 6.55
C VAL A 304 15.85 -32.84 5.24
N PRO A 305 16.24 -34.08 4.89
CA PRO A 305 16.91 -34.36 3.62
C PRO A 305 15.99 -33.94 2.46
N ASN A 306 16.53 -33.12 1.56
CA ASN A 306 15.89 -32.63 0.34
C ASN A 306 15.07 -33.72 -0.38
N VAL A 307 13.73 -33.68 -0.24
CA VAL A 307 12.83 -34.31 -1.20
C VAL A 307 12.36 -33.20 -2.14
N PHE A 308 13.22 -32.91 -3.10
CA PHE A 308 12.99 -31.97 -4.18
C PHE A 308 12.01 -32.60 -5.19
N ILE A 309 10.82 -32.01 -5.33
CA ILE A 309 10.10 -32.06 -6.61
C ILE A 309 10.74 -30.96 -7.46
N GLY A 310 10.99 -31.20 -8.73
CA GLY A 310 11.53 -30.21 -9.66
C GLY A 310 11.01 -28.77 -9.45
N THR A 311 11.89 -27.79 -9.66
CA THR A 311 11.56 -26.36 -9.60
C THR A 311 10.55 -26.00 -10.68
N ILE A 312 9.30 -25.70 -10.30
CA ILE A 312 8.41 -24.89 -11.14
C ILE A 312 8.90 -23.45 -10.98
N LEU A 313 9.51 -22.87 -12.02
CA LEU A 313 9.91 -21.47 -11.97
C LEU A 313 8.64 -20.62 -11.90
N SER A 314 8.64 -19.57 -11.07
CA SER A 314 7.49 -18.69 -10.89
C SER A 314 6.95 -18.10 -12.21
N LYS A 315 7.82 -17.90 -13.20
CA LYS A 315 7.48 -17.48 -14.57
C LYS A 315 6.63 -18.49 -15.36
N ASP A 316 6.67 -19.77 -14.98
CA ASP A 316 5.98 -20.86 -15.68
C ASP A 316 4.58 -21.13 -15.09
N ILE A 317 4.23 -20.46 -13.97
CA ILE A 317 2.93 -20.56 -13.31
C ILE A 317 1.94 -19.62 -14.02
N LYS A 318 0.86 -20.19 -14.56
CA LYS A 318 -0.24 -19.44 -15.17
C LYS A 318 -1.26 -18.98 -14.13
N THR A 319 -1.65 -19.87 -13.22
CA THR A 319 -2.57 -19.54 -12.13
C THR A 319 -2.24 -20.35 -10.88
N LEU A 320 -2.43 -19.73 -9.71
CA LEU A 320 -2.40 -20.38 -8.40
C LEU A 320 -3.75 -20.17 -7.74
N GLN A 321 -4.34 -21.22 -7.19
CA GLN A 321 -5.61 -21.17 -6.48
C GLN A 321 -5.47 -21.89 -5.16
N PHE A 322 -5.83 -21.22 -4.07
CA PHE A 322 -5.87 -21.83 -2.75
C PHE A 322 -7.31 -21.83 -2.24
N SER A 323 -7.80 -23.01 -1.84
CA SER A 323 -9.11 -23.17 -1.19
C SER A 323 -8.87 -23.41 0.29
N LEU A 324 -9.01 -22.36 1.09
CA LEU A 324 -8.79 -22.37 2.53
C LEU A 324 -9.89 -23.16 3.25
N TYR A 325 -9.50 -24.08 4.14
CA TYR A 325 -10.41 -24.78 5.04
C TYR A 325 -10.31 -24.24 6.45
N TYR A 326 -9.10 -24.11 6.95
CA TYR A 326 -8.84 -23.71 8.32
C TYR A 326 -7.54 -22.91 8.36
N PHE A 327 -7.50 -21.90 9.21
CA PHE A 327 -6.27 -21.17 9.48
C PHE A 327 -6.14 -20.89 10.96
N ASN A 328 -4.90 -20.75 11.41
CA ASN A 328 -4.56 -20.33 12.74
C ASN A 328 -3.50 -19.25 12.70
N ILE A 329 -3.67 -18.20 13.50
CA ILE A 329 -2.74 -17.08 13.57
C ILE A 329 -2.08 -17.09 14.94
N THR A 330 -0.75 -17.13 14.96
CA THR A 330 0.06 -17.19 16.16
C THR A 330 1.07 -16.03 16.20
N PRO A 331 0.88 -15.03 17.08
CA PRO A 331 1.91 -14.04 17.38
C PRO A 331 3.07 -14.72 18.12
N ILE A 332 4.28 -14.71 17.56
CA ILE A 332 5.45 -15.38 18.16
C ILE A 332 6.19 -14.45 19.11
N ASN A 333 6.46 -13.22 18.65
CA ASN A 333 7.15 -12.19 19.42
C ASN A 333 6.71 -10.80 18.94
N PRO A 334 7.15 -9.69 19.56
CA PRO A 334 6.67 -8.35 19.21
C PRO A 334 6.83 -7.94 17.75
N THR A 335 7.68 -8.63 16.97
CA THR A 335 7.99 -8.30 15.57
C THR A 335 7.75 -9.46 14.62
N THR A 336 7.32 -10.62 15.08
CA THR A 336 7.15 -11.82 14.24
C THR A 336 5.84 -12.51 14.56
N SER A 337 5.08 -12.82 13.52
CA SER A 337 3.85 -13.59 13.60
C SER A 337 3.81 -14.64 12.50
N GLN A 338 3.09 -15.71 12.75
CA GLN A 338 2.92 -16.83 11.84
C GLN A 338 1.44 -17.09 11.60
N VAL A 339 1.11 -17.50 10.38
CA VAL A 339 -0.19 -18.09 10.04
C VAL A 339 0.02 -19.47 9.49
N ASP A 340 -0.72 -20.43 10.02
CA ASP A 340 -0.80 -21.79 9.52
C ASP A 340 -2.11 -21.92 8.76
N MET A 341 -2.07 -22.43 7.54
CA MET A 341 -3.25 -22.54 6.67
C MET A 341 -3.37 -23.93 6.10
N TYR A 342 -4.53 -24.54 6.32
CA TYR A 342 -4.86 -25.85 5.81
C TYR A 342 -5.86 -25.69 4.67
N GLY A 343 -5.54 -26.24 3.50
CA GLY A 343 -6.40 -26.12 2.34
C GLY A 343 -5.94 -26.93 1.14
N ILE A 344 -6.64 -26.73 0.03
CA ILE A 344 -6.25 -27.27 -1.27
C ILE A 344 -5.52 -26.20 -2.07
N LEU A 345 -4.27 -26.47 -2.43
CA LEU A 345 -3.49 -25.68 -3.37
C LEU A 345 -3.57 -26.30 -4.76
N SER A 346 -4.00 -25.53 -5.75
CA SER A 346 -3.97 -25.90 -7.17
C SER A 346 -3.08 -24.95 -7.97
N ILE A 347 -2.09 -25.50 -8.68
CA ILE A 347 -1.14 -24.77 -9.51
C ILE A 347 -1.35 -25.20 -10.96
N THR A 348 -1.69 -24.26 -11.83
CA THR A 348 -1.77 -24.48 -13.28
C THR A 348 -0.60 -23.77 -13.97
N LEU A 349 0.13 -24.51 -14.79
CA LEU A 349 1.28 -24.03 -15.54
C LEU A 349 0.87 -23.41 -16.89
N LEU A 350 1.77 -22.63 -17.50
CA LEU A 350 1.58 -22.06 -18.84
C LEU A 350 1.37 -23.13 -19.93
N ASN A 351 1.91 -24.33 -19.73
CA ASN A 351 1.72 -25.48 -20.61
C ASN A 351 0.37 -26.20 -20.42
N GLY A 352 -0.48 -25.76 -19.47
CA GLY A 352 -1.80 -26.31 -19.21
C GLY A 352 -1.87 -27.40 -18.14
N SER A 353 -0.73 -27.93 -17.66
CA SER A 353 -0.71 -28.93 -16.59
C SER A 353 -1.20 -28.32 -15.27
N THR A 354 -2.02 -29.07 -14.52
CA THR A 354 -2.52 -28.67 -13.19
C THR A 354 -2.09 -29.67 -12.12
N TYR A 355 -1.56 -29.17 -11.02
CA TYR A 355 -1.17 -29.93 -9.84
C TYR A 355 -2.04 -29.50 -8.66
N THR A 356 -2.61 -30.46 -7.94
CA THR A 356 -3.47 -30.19 -6.79
C THR A 356 -2.94 -30.93 -5.57
N PHE A 357 -2.75 -30.19 -4.48
CA PHE A 357 -2.14 -30.66 -3.23
C PHE A 357 -3.05 -30.32 -2.05
N TYR A 358 -3.16 -31.23 -1.09
CA TYR A 358 -3.70 -30.94 0.23
C TYR A 358 -2.52 -30.55 1.11
N THR A 359 -2.42 -29.27 1.42
CA THR A 359 -1.20 -28.72 2.01
C THR A 359 -1.52 -27.93 3.26
N ASP A 360 -0.59 -28.00 4.21
CA ASP A 360 -0.38 -26.96 5.19
C ASP A 360 0.50 -25.89 4.54
N LEU A 361 0.12 -24.64 4.71
CA LEU A 361 0.83 -23.48 4.20
C LEU A 361 1.20 -22.61 5.39
N HIS A 362 2.43 -22.76 5.87
CA HIS A 362 2.97 -21.93 6.95
C HIS A 362 3.54 -20.65 6.37
N ILE A 363 3.04 -19.50 6.84
CA ILE A 363 3.57 -18.21 6.42
C ILE A 363 4.04 -17.42 7.62
N THR A 364 5.30 -17.03 7.59
CA THR A 364 5.93 -16.22 8.62
C THR A 364 6.12 -14.80 8.12
N ALA A 365 5.56 -13.82 8.84
CA ALA A 365 5.77 -12.41 8.60
C ALA A 365 6.58 -11.76 9.73
N LYS A 366 7.49 -10.86 9.35
CA LYS A 366 8.36 -10.13 10.26
C LYS A 366 8.32 -8.63 10.00
N LEU A 367 8.21 -7.84 11.06
CA LEU A 367 8.26 -6.39 11.02
C LEU A 367 9.70 -5.93 10.74
N GLN A 368 9.89 -5.18 9.66
CA GLN A 368 11.17 -4.53 9.36
C GLN A 368 11.41 -3.31 10.27
N PRO A 369 12.67 -2.84 10.40
CA PRO A 369 13.00 -1.65 11.19
C PRO A 369 12.30 -0.37 10.73
N ASN A 370 11.92 -0.29 9.45
CA ASN A 370 11.13 0.81 8.88
C ASN A 370 9.64 0.75 9.23
N GLY A 371 9.19 -0.24 10.02
CA GLY A 371 7.80 -0.45 10.41
C GLY A 371 6.94 -1.18 9.38
N VAL A 372 7.51 -1.62 8.26
CA VAL A 372 6.79 -2.34 7.21
C VAL A 372 6.94 -3.85 7.43
N PRO A 373 5.87 -4.63 7.60
CA PRO A 373 5.96 -6.08 7.65
C PRO A 373 6.35 -6.68 6.31
N GLN A 374 7.11 -7.76 6.35
CA GLN A 374 7.49 -8.56 5.18
C GLN A 374 7.27 -10.03 5.46
N VAL A 375 6.76 -10.79 4.47
CA VAL A 375 6.75 -12.25 4.55
C VAL A 375 8.17 -12.78 4.32
N VAL A 376 8.70 -13.46 5.33
CA VAL A 376 10.08 -13.97 5.37
C VAL A 376 10.17 -15.47 5.16
N GLY A 377 9.06 -16.21 5.28
CA GLY A 377 8.98 -17.63 5.01
C GLY A 377 7.60 -18.03 4.51
N LEU A 378 7.58 -18.92 3.53
CA LEU A 378 6.39 -19.53 2.95
C LEU A 378 6.68 -21.03 2.80
N ASP A 379 6.19 -21.85 3.71
CA ASP A 379 6.42 -23.29 3.70
C ASP A 379 5.16 -24.02 3.27
N ILE A 380 5.23 -24.70 2.14
CA ILE A 380 4.18 -25.55 1.58
C ILE A 380 4.49 -26.98 2.04
N LEU A 381 3.85 -27.43 3.12
CA LEU A 381 4.04 -28.75 3.69
C LEU A 381 2.89 -29.66 3.25
N ASN A 382 3.20 -30.64 2.41
CA ASN A 382 2.21 -31.57 1.88
C ASN A 382 2.02 -32.73 2.88
N ASP A 383 1.24 -32.50 3.93
CA ASP A 383 1.25 -33.33 5.14
C ASP A 383 0.20 -34.45 5.19
N LEU A 384 -0.80 -34.46 4.30
CA LEU A 384 -1.92 -35.42 4.37
C LEU A 384 -2.24 -36.09 3.03
N THR A 385 -2.44 -37.41 3.06
CA THR A 385 -3.03 -38.14 1.93
C THR A 385 -4.56 -37.98 1.91
N GLN A 386 -5.19 -38.15 0.73
CA GLN A 386 -6.67 -38.10 0.59
C GLN A 386 -7.39 -39.08 1.53
N GLY A 387 -6.77 -40.21 1.87
CA GLY A 387 -7.31 -41.20 2.81
C GLY A 387 -7.26 -40.76 4.28
N GLU A 388 -6.21 -40.05 4.69
CA GLU A 388 -6.07 -39.50 6.05
C GLU A 388 -7.04 -38.35 6.28
N LEU A 389 -7.28 -37.52 5.24
CA LEU A 389 -8.25 -36.43 5.30
C LEU A 389 -9.69 -36.93 5.57
N ILE A 390 -10.07 -38.07 4.97
CA ILE A 390 -11.38 -38.72 5.19
C ILE A 390 -11.53 -39.25 6.64
N SER A 391 -10.41 -39.47 7.35
CA SER A 391 -10.40 -39.99 8.72
C SER A 391 -10.23 -38.92 9.80
N VAL A 392 -9.62 -37.77 9.47
CA VAL A 392 -9.32 -36.67 10.43
C VAL A 392 -10.34 -35.54 10.32
N VAL A 393 -10.95 -35.32 9.16
CA VAL A 393 -12.12 -34.44 9.03
C VAL A 393 -13.37 -35.25 9.41
N PRO A 394 -14.15 -34.86 10.43
CA PRO A 394 -15.39 -35.56 10.76
C PRO A 394 -16.34 -35.50 9.57
N LYS A 395 -17.01 -36.63 9.29
CA LYS A 395 -18.03 -36.74 8.22
C LYS A 395 -19.13 -35.69 8.33
#